data_AF-A0A1G6I3P1-F1
#
_entry.id   AF-A0A1G6I3P1-F1
#
_cell.length_a   1.000
_cell.length_b   1.000
_cell.length_c   1.000
_cell.angle_alpha   90.00
_cell.angle_beta   90.00
_cell.angle_gamma   90.00
#
_symmetry.space_group_name_H-M   'P 1'
#
loop_
_entity.id
_entity.type
_entity.pdbx_description
1 polymer ?
#
loop_
_entity_poly.entity_id
_entity_poly.type
_entity_poly.pdbx_seq_one_letter_code
_entity_poly.pdbx_strand_id
1 'polypeptide(L)'
;MKSEHRRSSTAMACALLSAAALGQNLPGAPAPGDRERLLAHFERVAEADLKALYLLCARVSSHRMLAFDEAAHCSISADVLKARSFAGDFDALLAWWRLHRDDRLTDSRDSSVHRDLLPAGRESSSPR
;
A
#
# COMPACT_ATOMS: atom_id res chain seq x y z
N MET A 1 65.22 -7.37 -31.97
CA MET A 1 64.72 -8.57 -31.25
C MET A 1 63.31 -8.24 -30.79
N LYS A 2 62.24 -8.65 -31.48
CA LYS A 2 61.65 -9.98 -31.74
C LYS A 2 60.31 -10.02 -30.96
N SER A 3 59.27 -9.72 -31.72
CA SER A 3 57.82 -9.94 -31.56
C SER A 3 57.38 -11.13 -30.69
N GLU A 4 56.33 -10.95 -29.88
CA GLU A 4 55.41 -11.97 -29.33
C GLU A 4 54.09 -11.28 -28.90
N HIS A 5 52.87 -11.80 -29.00
CA HIS A 5 52.30 -12.96 -29.68
C HIS A 5 50.78 -12.73 -29.81
N ARG A 6 50.24 -12.99 -30.99
CA ARG A 6 48.81 -13.08 -31.31
C ARG A 6 48.31 -14.49 -30.96
N ARG A 7 47.29 -14.64 -30.11
CA ARG A 7 46.43 -15.84 -29.92
C ARG A 7 45.07 -15.34 -29.41
N SER A 8 44.02 -15.13 -30.21
CA SER A 8 43.20 -16.03 -31.04
C SER A 8 42.50 -17.17 -30.26
N SER A 9 41.17 -16.98 -30.14
CA SER A 9 40.06 -17.95 -30.17
C SER A 9 39.97 -19.09 -29.14
N THR A 10 38.87 -19.10 -28.37
CA THR A 10 37.89 -20.22 -28.36
C THR A 10 36.59 -19.81 -27.69
N ALA A 11 35.47 -20.13 -28.36
CA ALA A 11 34.11 -19.84 -27.95
C ALA A 11 33.70 -20.70 -26.74
N MET A 12 33.20 -20.08 -25.68
CA MET A 12 32.48 -20.78 -24.63
C MET A 12 30.99 -20.48 -24.80
N ALA A 13 30.34 -21.27 -25.66
CA ALA A 13 28.89 -21.33 -25.74
C ALA A 13 28.37 -21.97 -24.44
N CYS A 14 28.07 -21.13 -23.44
CA CYS A 14 27.26 -21.56 -22.31
C CYS A 14 25.82 -21.78 -22.81
N ALA A 15 25.51 -23.02 -23.18
CA ALA A 15 24.14 -23.49 -23.33
C ALA A 15 23.47 -23.52 -21.94
N LEU A 16 23.00 -22.37 -21.47
CA LEU A 16 22.06 -22.28 -20.36
C LEU A 16 20.68 -22.64 -20.90
N LEU A 17 20.36 -23.93 -20.93
CA LEU A 17 19.00 -24.39 -21.21
C LEU A 17 18.08 -23.97 -20.06
N SER A 18 17.12 -23.12 -20.41
CA SER A 18 16.02 -22.56 -19.64
C SER A 18 15.34 -23.55 -18.68
N ALA A 19 15.50 -23.31 -17.37
CA ALA A 19 14.60 -23.83 -16.34
C ALA A 19 13.31 -22.99 -16.30
N ALA A 20 12.52 -23.02 -17.37
CA ALA A 20 11.22 -22.36 -17.45
C ALA A 20 10.09 -23.40 -17.37
N ALA A 21 10.00 -24.17 -16.27
CA ALA A 21 8.90 -25.12 -16.09
C ALA A 21 8.56 -25.48 -14.63
N LEU A 22 9.00 -24.69 -13.64
CA LEU A 22 8.61 -24.88 -12.24
C LEU A 22 8.01 -23.58 -11.70
N GLY A 23 6.73 -23.32 -11.97
CA GLY A 23 6.09 -22.12 -11.40
C GLY A 23 4.60 -21.92 -11.63
N GLN A 24 3.87 -22.85 -12.25
CA GLN A 24 2.48 -22.57 -12.66
C GLN A 24 1.38 -23.05 -11.71
N ASN A 25 1.70 -23.59 -10.52
CA ASN A 25 0.67 -24.03 -9.58
C ASN A 25 0.91 -23.49 -8.16
N LEU A 26 1.04 -22.16 -8.03
CA LEU A 26 0.79 -21.48 -6.76
C LEU A 26 -0.70 -21.12 -6.69
N PRO A 27 -1.51 -21.84 -5.90
CA PRO A 27 -2.90 -21.46 -5.69
C PRO A 27 -2.94 -20.09 -4.99
N GLY A 28 -3.50 -19.09 -5.66
CA GLY A 28 -3.68 -17.74 -5.11
C GLY A 28 -3.05 -16.60 -5.91
N ALA A 29 -2.32 -16.86 -7.00
CA ALA A 29 -1.91 -15.77 -7.89
C ALA A 29 -3.12 -15.21 -8.67
N PRO A 30 -3.30 -13.88 -8.75
CA PRO A 30 -4.39 -13.27 -9.49
C PRO A 30 -4.20 -13.55 -10.97
N ALA A 31 -5.29 -13.67 -11.73
CA ALA A 31 -5.17 -13.90 -13.17
C ALA A 31 -4.42 -12.71 -13.80
N PRO A 32 -3.64 -12.92 -14.89
CA PRO A 32 -2.87 -11.87 -15.57
C PRO A 32 -3.66 -10.67 -16.14
N GLY A 33 -4.96 -10.55 -15.85
CA GLY A 33 -5.78 -9.38 -16.18
C GLY A 33 -6.50 -8.78 -14.96
N ASP A 34 -6.39 -9.37 -13.78
CA ASP A 34 -6.98 -8.83 -12.55
C ASP A 34 -6.16 -7.64 -12.05
N ARG A 35 -4.84 -7.77 -12.10
CA ARG A 35 -3.92 -6.70 -11.68
C ARG A 35 -4.07 -5.45 -12.55
N GLU A 36 -4.14 -5.61 -13.85
CA GLU A 36 -4.26 -4.52 -14.83
C GLU A 36 -5.58 -3.79 -14.65
N ARG A 37 -6.66 -4.53 -14.40
CA ARG A 37 -7.98 -3.95 -14.06
C ARG A 37 -7.94 -3.17 -12.76
N LEU A 38 -7.26 -3.68 -11.73
CA LEU A 38 -7.07 -2.98 -10.46
C LEU A 38 -6.23 -1.72 -10.62
N LEU A 39 -5.14 -1.77 -11.41
CA LEU A 39 -4.33 -0.61 -11.78
C LEU A 39 -5.19 0.47 -12.44
N ALA A 40 -5.90 0.11 -13.52
CA ALA A 40 -6.77 1.03 -14.26
C ALA A 40 -7.94 1.57 -13.41
N HIS A 41 -8.34 0.85 -12.35
CA HIS A 41 -9.27 1.35 -11.36
C HIS A 41 -8.62 2.46 -10.51
N PHE A 42 -7.48 2.18 -9.87
CA PHE A 42 -6.82 3.12 -8.96
C PHE A 42 -6.24 4.36 -9.66
N GLU A 43 -5.87 4.27 -10.93
CA GLU A 43 -5.46 5.43 -11.74
C GLU A 43 -6.55 6.50 -11.85
N ARG A 44 -7.82 6.09 -11.77
CA ARG A 44 -8.98 7.00 -11.84
C ARG A 44 -9.47 7.49 -10.48
N VAL A 45 -8.96 6.93 -9.39
CA VAL A 45 -9.31 7.35 -8.02
C VAL A 45 -8.67 8.71 -7.73
N ALA A 46 -9.37 9.58 -7.00
CA ALA A 46 -8.85 10.88 -6.60
C ALA A 46 -7.63 10.72 -5.66
N GLU A 47 -6.70 11.66 -5.71
CA GLU A 47 -5.48 11.59 -4.88
C GLU A 47 -5.80 11.53 -3.38
N ALA A 48 -6.76 12.32 -2.91
CA ALA A 48 -7.16 12.33 -1.50
C ALA A 48 -7.68 10.95 -1.03
N ASP A 49 -8.43 10.27 -1.89
CA ASP A 49 -8.96 8.94 -1.61
C ASP A 49 -7.85 7.88 -1.62
N LEU A 50 -6.86 7.99 -2.53
CA LEU A 50 -5.68 7.12 -2.51
C LEU A 50 -4.86 7.29 -1.23
N LYS A 51 -4.67 8.54 -0.77
CA LYS A 51 -4.00 8.84 0.51
C LYS A 51 -4.77 8.26 1.70
N ALA A 52 -6.09 8.44 1.73
CA ALA A 52 -6.93 7.87 2.78
C ALA A 52 -6.89 6.33 2.79
N LEU A 53 -6.94 5.71 1.60
CA LEU A 53 -6.84 4.27 1.44
C LEU A 53 -5.48 3.73 1.89
N TYR A 54 -4.38 4.40 1.54
CA TYR A 54 -3.05 4.03 2.01
C TYR A 54 -2.96 4.04 3.54
N LEU A 55 -3.46 5.09 4.19
CA LEU A 55 -3.47 5.19 5.65
C LEU A 55 -4.32 4.08 6.30
N LEU A 56 -5.46 3.74 5.69
CA LEU A 56 -6.30 2.63 6.12
C LEU A 56 -5.56 1.29 5.99
N CYS A 57 -4.99 1.00 4.82
CA CYS A 57 -4.23 -0.21 4.56
C CYS A 57 -3.05 -0.37 5.52
N ALA A 58 -2.29 0.71 5.77
CA ALA A 58 -1.17 0.72 6.71
C ALA A 58 -1.61 0.45 8.16
N ARG A 59 -2.80 0.92 8.55
CA ARG A 59 -3.38 0.64 9.87
C ARG A 59 -3.87 -0.79 9.97
N VAL A 60 -4.61 -1.29 8.99
CA VAL A 60 -5.15 -2.65 9.06
C VAL A 60 -4.03 -3.68 9.06
N SER A 61 -3.01 -3.49 8.22
CA SER A 61 -1.86 -4.40 8.15
C SER A 61 -0.96 -4.37 9.39
N SER A 62 -0.99 -3.31 10.20
CA SER A 62 -0.30 -3.28 11.49
C SER A 62 -1.03 -4.03 12.60
N HIS A 63 -2.33 -4.29 12.42
CA HIS A 63 -3.17 -4.98 13.41
C HIS A 63 -3.45 -6.45 13.06
N ARG A 64 -3.44 -6.81 11.77
CA ARG A 64 -3.70 -8.19 11.33
C ARG A 64 -3.00 -8.52 10.02
N MET A 65 -2.88 -9.82 9.76
CA MET A 65 -2.53 -10.30 8.43
C MET A 65 -3.66 -9.98 7.44
N LEU A 66 -3.29 -9.48 6.27
CA LEU A 66 -4.24 -9.22 5.18
C LEU A 66 -4.49 -10.50 4.40
N ALA A 67 -5.74 -10.68 3.94
CA ALA A 67 -6.04 -11.69 2.93
C ALA A 67 -5.35 -11.33 1.61
N PHE A 68 -5.18 -12.30 0.72
CA PHE A 68 -4.42 -12.13 -0.51
C PHE A 68 -4.97 -10.99 -1.39
N ASP A 69 -6.29 -10.99 -1.59
CA ASP A 69 -7.02 -9.97 -2.36
C ASP A 69 -6.88 -8.59 -1.73
N GLU A 70 -6.98 -8.49 -0.41
CA GLU A 70 -6.82 -7.23 0.32
C GLU A 70 -5.38 -6.71 0.24
N ALA A 71 -4.39 -7.59 0.37
CA ALA A 71 -2.98 -7.25 0.19
C ALA A 71 -2.70 -6.76 -1.24
N ALA A 72 -3.31 -7.38 -2.25
CA ALA A 72 -3.20 -6.94 -3.64
C ALA A 72 -3.79 -5.53 -3.84
N HIS A 73 -4.98 -5.25 -3.30
CA HIS A 73 -5.57 -3.91 -3.36
C HIS A 73 -4.71 -2.86 -2.65
N CYS A 74 -4.23 -3.16 -1.44
CA CYS A 74 -3.38 -2.25 -0.68
C CYS A 74 -2.03 -1.99 -1.36
N SER A 75 -1.41 -3.01 -1.95
CA SER A 75 -0.13 -2.87 -2.66
C SER A 75 -0.28 -2.06 -3.94
N ILE A 76 -1.26 -2.38 -4.78
CA ILE A 76 -1.46 -1.71 -6.07
C ILE A 76 -1.85 -0.24 -5.86
N SER A 77 -2.76 0.05 -4.93
CA SER A 77 -3.14 1.44 -4.62
C SER A 77 -1.98 2.25 -4.04
N ALA A 78 -1.11 1.64 -3.22
CA ALA A 78 0.10 2.28 -2.72
C ALA A 78 1.09 2.61 -3.83
N ASP A 79 1.27 1.71 -4.80
CA ASP A 79 2.14 1.97 -5.96
C ASP A 79 1.59 3.11 -6.84
N VAL A 80 0.29 3.15 -7.09
CA VAL A 80 -0.36 4.23 -7.84
C VAL A 80 -0.22 5.56 -7.09
N LEU A 81 -0.43 5.58 -5.78
CA LEU A 81 -0.24 6.78 -4.95
C LEU A 81 1.22 7.26 -5.00
N LYS A 82 2.18 6.35 -4.82
CA LYS A 82 3.62 6.64 -4.88
C LYS A 82 4.01 7.27 -6.21
N ALA A 83 3.55 6.68 -7.32
CA ALA A 83 3.83 7.18 -8.66
C ALA A 83 3.24 8.58 -8.90
N ARG A 84 1.98 8.81 -8.51
CA ARG A 84 1.25 10.05 -8.82
C ARG A 84 1.59 11.23 -7.90
N SER A 85 1.72 10.98 -6.61
CA SER A 85 1.81 12.05 -5.60
C SER A 85 3.21 12.25 -5.04
N PHE A 86 4.10 11.27 -5.27
CA PHE A 86 5.46 11.28 -4.73
C PHE A 86 6.51 11.04 -5.83
N ALA A 87 6.13 11.13 -7.11
CA ALA A 87 7.03 10.92 -8.25
C ALA A 87 7.80 9.59 -8.22
N GLY A 88 7.21 8.56 -7.61
CA GLY A 88 7.85 7.24 -7.42
C GLY A 88 8.77 7.13 -6.21
N ASP A 89 9.02 8.21 -5.48
CA ASP A 89 9.87 8.26 -4.30
C ASP A 89 9.17 7.61 -3.08
N PHE A 90 9.70 6.47 -2.65
CA PHE A 90 9.20 5.75 -1.49
C PHE A 90 9.51 6.45 -0.16
N ASP A 91 10.66 7.12 -0.06
CA ASP A 91 11.06 7.82 1.17
C ASP A 91 10.17 9.06 1.38
N ALA A 92 9.81 9.75 0.30
CA ALA A 92 8.83 10.84 0.34
C ALA A 92 7.44 10.36 0.80
N LEU A 93 6.96 9.23 0.25
CA LEU A 93 5.71 8.59 0.69
C LEU A 93 5.78 8.23 2.19
N LEU A 94 6.90 7.65 2.63
CA LEU A 94 7.08 7.21 4.02
C LEU A 94 7.17 8.39 4.98
N ALA A 95 7.84 9.48 4.58
CA ALA A 95 7.90 10.72 5.34
C ALA A 95 6.50 11.32 5.50
N TRP A 96 5.72 11.39 4.42
CA TRP A 96 4.32 11.84 4.47
C TRP A 96 3.48 10.95 5.39
N TRP A 97 3.58 9.62 5.28
CA TRP A 97 2.82 8.68 6.11
C TRP A 97 3.08 8.89 7.60
N ARG A 98 4.34 9.07 8.01
CA ARG A 98 4.72 9.30 9.41
C ARG A 98 4.03 10.53 10.01
N LEU A 99 3.81 11.57 9.20
CA LEU A 99 3.14 12.79 9.62
C LEU A 99 1.62 12.62 9.78
N HIS A 100 0.99 11.70 9.04
CA HIS A 100 -0.48 11.62 8.94
C HIS A 100 -1.10 10.37 9.57
N ARG A 101 -0.29 9.39 10.00
CA ARG A 101 -0.81 8.10 10.52
C ARG A 101 -1.68 8.25 11.78
N ASP A 102 -1.48 9.34 12.52
CA ASP A 102 -2.13 9.61 13.82
C ASP A 102 -3.31 10.60 13.71
N ASP A 103 -3.50 11.27 12.58
CA ASP A 103 -4.53 12.33 12.37
C ASP A 103 -5.99 11.84 12.48
N ARG A 104 -6.20 10.51 12.50
CA ARG A 104 -7.53 9.90 12.72
C ARG A 104 -7.76 9.40 14.14
N LEU A 105 -6.78 9.51 15.04
CA LEU A 105 -6.97 9.22 16.47
C LEU A 105 -7.54 10.42 17.24
N THR A 106 -7.42 11.62 16.68
CA THR A 106 -7.90 12.88 17.27
C THR A 106 -9.40 13.10 17.04
N ASP A 107 -9.96 12.59 15.95
CA ASP A 107 -11.41 12.66 15.64
C ASP A 107 -12.28 11.93 16.69
N SER A 108 -11.80 10.78 17.19
CA SER A 108 -12.52 10.01 18.22
C SER A 108 -12.40 10.58 19.64
N ARG A 109 -11.36 11.37 19.93
CA ARG A 109 -11.17 11.98 21.27
C ARG A 109 -11.96 13.28 21.44
N ASP A 110 -12.21 14.01 20.36
CA ASP A 110 -12.99 15.27 20.40
C ASP A 110 -14.51 15.02 20.50
N SER A 111 -14.98 13.91 19.92
CA SER A 111 -16.38 13.46 20.06
C SER A 111 -16.79 13.09 21.50
N SER A 112 -15.82 12.88 22.40
CA SER A 112 -16.09 12.58 23.82
C SER A 112 -16.25 13.84 24.68
N VAL A 113 -15.66 14.97 24.28
CA VAL A 113 -15.66 16.20 25.10
C VAL A 113 -16.98 16.96 24.99
N HIS A 114 -17.79 16.68 23.97
CA HIS A 114 -19.08 17.36 23.77
C HIS A 114 -20.28 16.72 24.48
N ARG A 115 -20.12 15.61 25.20
CA ARG A 115 -21.22 14.91 25.90
C ARG A 115 -21.50 15.42 27.32
N ASP A 116 -20.60 16.21 27.91
CA ASP A 116 -20.70 16.62 29.32
C ASP A 116 -21.28 18.03 29.55
N LEU A 117 -21.94 18.62 28.55
CA LEU A 117 -22.59 19.95 28.68
C LEU A 117 -24.12 19.88 28.52
N LEU A 118 -24.76 18.89 29.14
CA LEU A 118 -26.21 18.96 29.39
C LEU A 118 -26.45 19.43 30.85
N PRO A 119 -27.04 20.61 31.08
CA PRO A 119 -27.36 21.05 32.43
C PRO A 119 -28.42 20.13 33.04
N ALA A 120 -28.14 19.66 34.26
CA ALA A 120 -29.05 18.87 35.07
C ALA A 120 -30.43 19.54 35.14
N GLY A 121 -31.44 18.83 34.66
CA GLY A 121 -32.84 19.22 34.73
C GLY A 121 -33.24 19.49 36.17
N ARG A 122 -33.71 20.71 36.39
CA ARG A 122 -34.21 21.24 37.66
C ARG A 122 -35.40 20.42 38.15
N GLU A 123 -35.36 20.12 39.44
CA GLU A 123 -36.43 19.61 40.28
C GLU A 123 -37.76 20.35 40.06
N SER A 124 -38.87 19.61 40.06
CA SER A 124 -40.16 20.19 40.46
C SER A 124 -41.02 19.12 41.14
N SER A 125 -40.85 19.08 42.45
CA SER A 125 -41.80 18.50 43.41
C SER A 125 -43.04 19.38 43.50
N SER A 126 -44.24 18.83 43.31
CA SER A 126 -45.34 19.03 44.27
C SER A 126 -46.62 18.23 43.97
N PRO A 127 -47.39 17.88 45.02
CA PRO A 127 -48.49 16.91 44.98
C PRO A 127 -49.87 17.58 44.85
N ARG A 128 -50.87 16.78 44.50
CA ARG A 128 -52.24 16.92 45.00
C ARG A 128 -52.99 15.60 44.92
#